data_AF-A0A564J877-F1
#
_entry.id   AF-A0A564J877-F1
#
_cell.length_a   1.000
_cell.length_b   1.000
_cell.length_c   1.000
_cell.angle_alpha   90.00
_cell.angle_beta   90.00
_cell.angle_gamma   90.00
#
_symmetry.space_group_name_H-M   'P 1'
#
loop_
_entity.id
_entity.type
_entity.pdbx_description
1 polymer ?
#
loop_
_entity_poly.entity_id
_entity_poly.type
_entity_poly.pdbx_seq_one_letter_code
_entity_poly.pdbx_strand_id
1 'polypeptide(L)' 'MEKLDGGQPRYDRASFEEVAKPLIKWLNENANPHASVIVDVTNFTLFTGEIGVHTEEFIKD' A
#
# COMPACT_ATOMS: atom_id res chain seq x y z
N MET A 1 -18.04 1.69 34.84
CA MET A 1 -17.93 2.41 33.55
C MET A 1 -16.63 3.20 33.63
N GLU A 2 -15.49 2.55 33.35
CA GLU A 2 -14.92 2.37 32.00
C GLU A 2 -14.40 3.69 31.41
N LYS A 3 -13.08 3.78 31.22
CA LYS A 3 -12.42 4.32 30.01
C LYS A 3 -11.02 3.68 29.93
N LEU A 4 -10.79 2.84 28.92
CA LEU A 4 -9.46 2.39 28.53
C LEU A 4 -8.78 3.55 27.79
N ASP A 5 -7.57 3.92 28.20
CA ASP A 5 -6.76 4.98 27.60
C ASP A 5 -6.53 4.71 26.10
N GLY A 6 -7.06 5.59 25.26
CA GLY A 6 -6.94 5.54 23.81
C GLY A 6 -5.52 5.89 23.37
N GLY A 7 -4.74 4.86 23.00
CA GLY A 7 -3.39 5.01 22.46
C GLY A 7 -3.36 5.85 21.19
N GLN A 8 -2.40 6.78 21.11
CA GLN A 8 -2.14 7.56 19.90
C GLN A 8 -1.82 6.66 18.69
N PRO A 9 -2.17 7.07 17.46
CA PRO A 9 -1.81 6.31 16.27
C PRO A 9 -0.28 6.19 16.17
N ARG A 10 0.18 4.95 15.93
CA ARG A 10 1.60 4.57 15.88
C ARG A 10 2.39 5.32 14.79
N TYR A 11 1.71 5.94 13.83
CA TYR A 11 2.29 6.65 12.68
C TYR A 11 1.43 7.86 12.27
N ASP A 12 2.06 8.88 11.69
CA ASP A 12 1.37 10.01 11.05
C ASP A 12 0.85 9.60 9.67
N ARG A 13 -0.45 9.30 9.63
CA ARG A 13 -1.16 8.90 8.40
C ARG A 13 -1.12 9.99 7.33
N ALA A 14 -1.26 11.26 7.70
CA ALA A 14 -1.29 12.35 6.73
C ALA A 14 0.08 12.49 6.05
N SER A 15 1.16 12.45 6.84
CA SER A 15 2.52 12.44 6.28
C SER A 15 2.76 11.22 5.38
N PHE A 16 2.24 10.03 5.73
CA PHE A 16 2.39 8.84 4.91
C PHE A 16 1.67 8.98 3.54
N GLU A 17 0.46 9.51 3.53
CA GLU A 17 -0.29 9.73 2.29
C GLU A 17 0.42 10.74 1.37
N GLU A 18 0.99 11.81 1.93
CA GLU A 18 1.75 12.79 1.14
C GLU A 18 2.99 12.19 0.45
N VAL A 19 3.73 11.31 1.12
CA VAL A 19 4.91 10.66 0.51
C VAL A 19 4.53 9.58 -0.51
N ALA A 20 3.35 8.98 -0.40
CA ALA A 20 2.88 7.96 -1.35
C ALA A 20 2.41 8.57 -2.69
N LYS A 21 1.82 9.77 -2.67
CA LYS A 21 1.23 10.42 -3.86
C LYS A 21 2.20 10.55 -5.06
N PRO A 22 3.45 11.02 -4.91
CA PRO A 22 4.38 11.11 -6.04
C PRO A 22 4.69 9.75 -6.68
N LEU A 23 4.82 8.70 -5.86
CA LEU A 23 5.08 7.35 -6.35
C LEU A 23 3.88 6.79 -7.13
N ILE A 24 2.66 7.02 -6.61
CA ILE A 24 1.42 6.65 -7.31
C ILE A 24 1.30 7.39 -8.64
N LYS A 25 1.60 8.70 -8.67
CA LYS A 25 1.60 9.49 -9.91
C LYS A 25 2.60 8.91 -10.92
N TRP A 26 3.82 8.64 -10.50
CA TRP A 26 4.85 8.05 -11.37
C TRP A 26 4.39 6.70 -11.95
N LEU A 27 3.76 5.84 -11.15
CA LEU A 27 3.21 4.56 -11.62
C LEU A 27 2.15 4.74 -12.70
N ASN A 28 1.22 5.70 -12.51
CA ASN A 28 0.20 6.00 -13.51
C ASN A 28 0.78 6.53 -14.83
N GLU A 29 1.87 7.30 -14.76
CA GLU A 29 2.49 7.92 -15.94
C GLU A 29 3.46 6.99 -16.67
N ASN A 30 4.05 5.99 -16.01
CA ASN A 30 5.20 5.24 -16.53
C ASN A 30 5.05 3.71 -16.50
N ALA A 31 4.06 3.16 -15.79
CA ALA A 31 3.89 1.71 -15.65
C ALA A 31 2.54 1.23 -16.20
N ASN A 32 2.42 -0.08 -16.40
CA ASN A 32 1.14 -0.67 -16.82
C ASN A 32 0.16 -0.76 -15.61
N PRO A 33 -1.16 -0.88 -15.86
CA PRO A 33 -2.17 -0.92 -14.79
C PRO A 33 -2.03 -2.06 -13.77
N HIS A 34 -1.24 -3.09 -14.07
CA HIS A 34 -0.97 -4.23 -13.20
C HIS A 34 0.38 -4.10 -12.48
N ALA A 35 1.00 -2.92 -12.50
CA ALA A 35 2.24 -2.65 -11.79
C ALA A 35 2.01 -2.40 -10.29
N SER A 36 2.95 -2.83 -9.47
CA SER A 36 2.94 -2.63 -8.01
C SER A 36 4.33 -2.26 -7.53
N VAL A 37 4.44 -1.46 -6.46
CA VAL A 37 5.73 -1.14 -5.83
C VAL A 37 5.68 -1.54 -4.36
N ILE A 38 6.71 -2.25 -3.91
CA ILE A 38 6.96 -2.50 -2.49
C ILE A 38 8.15 -1.66 -2.07
N VAL A 39 7.99 -0.88 -0.99
CA VAL A 39 9.04 -0.02 -0.42
C VAL A 39 9.40 -0.54 0.97
N ASP A 40 10.68 -0.76 1.19
CA ASP A 40 11.25 -1.02 2.51
C ASP A 40 12.15 0.15 2.96
N VAL A 41 12.75 0.04 4.14
CA VAL A 41 13.58 1.10 4.73
C VAL A 41 14.81 1.49 3.91
N THR A 42 15.20 0.67 2.93
CA THR A 42 16.43 0.80 2.14
C THR A 42 16.22 0.65 0.64
N ASN A 43 15.10 0.07 0.19
CA ASN A 43 14.86 -0.26 -1.21
C ASN A 43 13.42 0.00 -1.65
N PHE A 44 13.23 0.04 -2.97
CA PHE A 44 11.94 -0.04 -3.61
C PHE A 44 12.02 -0.96 -4.81
N THR A 45 11.04 -1.85 -4.96
CA THR A 45 11.00 -2.85 -6.04
C THR A 45 9.71 -2.68 -6.83
N LEU A 46 9.84 -2.49 -8.14
CA LEU A 46 8.73 -2.46 -9.09
C LEU A 46 8.43 -3.87 -9.59
N PHE A 47 7.18 -4.31 -9.43
CA PHE A 47 6.65 -5.56 -9.93
C PHE A 47 5.70 -5.28 -11.08
N THR A 48 5.80 -6.06 -12.15
CA THR A 48 4.89 -6.00 -13.29
C THR A 48 4.19 -7.34 -13.44
N GLY A 49 2.88 -7.37 -13.23
CA GLY A 49 2.07 -8.56 -13.49
C GLY A 49 1.68 -8.66 -14.97
N GLU A 50 1.61 -9.89 -15.49
CA GLU A 50 1.08 -10.16 -16.83
C GLU A 50 -0.42 -10.51 -16.79
N ILE A 51 -0.86 -11.27 -15.77
CA ILE A 51 -2.25 -11.70 -15.58
C ILE A 51 -2.58 -11.64 -14.09
N GLY A 52 -3.72 -11.03 -13.73
CA GLY A 52 -4.23 -11.01 -12.35
C GLY A 52 -5.72 -11.37 -12.31
N VAL A 53 -6.09 -12.27 -11.39
CA VAL A 53 -7.48 -12.66 -11.11
C VAL A 53 -7.73 -12.49 -9.62
N HIS A 54 -8.71 -11.67 -9.25
CA HIS A 54 -9.17 -11.57 -7.86
C HIS A 54 -10.14 -12.74 -7.58
N THR A 55 -9.86 -13.56 -6.56
CA THR A 55 -10.72 -14.67 -6.16
C THR A 55 -10.76 -14.81 -4.65
N GLU A 56 -11.95 -15.09 -4.12
CA GLU A 56 -12.21 -15.39 -2.71
C GLU A 56 -12.48 -16.89 -2.49
N GLU A 57 -12.52 -17.70 -3.56
CA GLU A 57 -12.90 -19.13 -3.56
C GLU A 57 -12.09 -20.00 -2.59
N PHE A 58 -10.83 -19.62 -2.31
CA PHE A 58 -9.89 -20.40 -1.51
C PHE A 58 -9.58 -19.79 -0.15
N ILE A 59 -10.30 -18.74 0.26
CA ILE A 59 -10.14 -18.15 1.59
C ILE A 59 -10.71 -19.14 2.61
N LYS A 60 -9.88 -19.56 3.56
CA LYS A 60 -10.30 -20.39 4.70
C LYS A 60 -10.99 -19.50 5.74
N ASP A 61 -12.09 -20.00 6.30
CA ASP A 61 -12.79 -19.42 7.46
C ASP A 61 -11.87 -19.35 8.69
#